data_AF-A0A7S1T2M6-F1
#
_entry.id   AF-A0A7S1T2M6-F1
#
_cell.length_a   1.000
_cell.length_b   1.000
_cell.length_c   1.000
_cell.angle_alpha   90.00
_cell.angle_beta   90.00
_cell.angle_gamma   90.00
#
_symmetry.space_group_name_H-M   'P 1'
#
loop_
_entity.id
_entity.type
_entity.pdbx_description
1 polymer ?
#
loop_
_entity_poly.entity_id
_entity_poly.type
_entity_poly.pdbx_seq_one_letter_code
_entity_poly.pdbx_strand_id
1 'polypeptide(L)'
;GESPATSEERGQLLNSWRSDPERYVQRIRTAIEALRALPYVDASAIGMTGYCFGGSGVVFDVFSNSDIQVDVSFHGGISVHPNITTVFPAKPYLTFQSGGADESA
;
A
#
# COMPACT_ATOMS: atom_id res chain seq x y z
N GLY A 1 1.23 4.22 16.65
CA GLY A 1 2.25 3.67 15.73
C GLY A 1 3.61 4.18 16.16
N GLU A 2 4.68 3.58 15.63
CA GLU A 2 6.05 4.03 15.88
C GLU A 2 6.27 5.43 15.29
N SER A 3 6.91 6.32 16.04
CA SER A 3 7.16 7.71 15.64
C SER A 3 8.65 8.06 15.87
N PRO A 4 9.55 7.59 14.99
CA PRO A 4 11.00 7.78 15.15
C PRO A 4 11.41 9.25 15.11
N ALA A 5 12.34 9.62 15.99
CA ALA A 5 12.75 11.00 16.24
C ALA A 5 13.80 11.49 15.25
N THR A 6 14.67 10.60 14.78
CA THR A 6 15.78 10.95 13.87
C THR A 6 15.56 10.46 12.44
N SER A 7 16.28 11.04 11.49
CA SER A 7 16.27 10.59 10.09
C SER A 7 16.82 9.17 9.93
N GLU A 8 17.80 8.79 10.75
CA GLU A 8 18.37 7.43 10.76
C GLU A 8 17.32 6.41 11.20
N GLU A 9 16.64 6.67 12.32
CA GLU A 9 15.58 5.81 12.84
C GLU A 9 14.40 5.70 11.85
N ARG A 10 14.06 6.80 11.15
CA ARG A 10 13.05 6.77 10.06
C ARG A 10 13.52 5.88 8.90
N GLY A 11 14.79 5.97 8.52
CA GLY A 11 15.38 5.14 7.48
C GLY A 11 15.36 3.65 7.85
N GLN A 12 15.75 3.32 9.09
CA GLN A 12 15.70 1.96 9.62
C GLN A 12 14.26 1.41 9.63
N LEU A 13 13.30 2.21 10.09
CA LEU A 13 11.90 1.84 10.09
C LEU A 13 11.38 1.59 8.67
N LEU A 14 11.64 2.51 7.73
CA LEU A 14 11.25 2.35 6.32
C LEU A 14 11.86 1.08 5.70
N ASN A 15 13.14 0.81 5.95
CA ASN A 15 13.80 -0.38 5.45
C ASN A 15 13.21 -1.66 6.05
N SER A 16 12.82 -1.65 7.32
CA SER A 16 12.16 -2.79 7.96
C SER A 16 10.84 -3.18 7.30
N TRP A 17 10.08 -2.19 6.78
CA TRP A 17 8.86 -2.45 6.02
C TRP A 17 9.16 -2.91 4.59
N ARG A 18 10.19 -2.36 3.95
CA ARG A 18 10.61 -2.77 2.60
C ARG A 18 11.10 -4.21 2.56
N SER A 19 11.79 -4.67 3.60
CA SER A 19 12.29 -6.04 3.70
C SER A 19 11.20 -7.07 4.02
N ASP A 20 10.00 -6.64 4.41
CA ASP A 20 8.88 -7.50 4.78
C ASP A 20 7.55 -6.93 4.23
N PRO A 21 7.30 -7.12 2.93
CA PRO A 21 6.14 -6.53 2.28
C PRO A 21 4.83 -7.18 2.73
N GLU A 22 4.82 -8.43 3.21
CA GLU A 22 3.65 -9.06 3.81
C GLU A 22 3.24 -8.34 5.10
N ARG A 23 4.19 -8.08 6.00
CA ARG A 23 3.96 -7.30 7.22
C ARG A 23 3.49 -5.88 6.89
N TYR A 24 4.00 -5.29 5.81
CA TYR A 24 3.53 -3.98 5.35
C TYR A 24 2.09 -4.01 4.83
N VAL A 25 1.71 -5.02 4.04
CA VAL A 25 0.31 -5.23 3.61
C VAL A 25 -0.62 -5.47 4.80
N GLN A 26 -0.22 -6.30 5.77
CA GLN A 26 -1.00 -6.52 6.99
C GLN A 26 -1.23 -5.21 7.77
N ARG A 27 -0.22 -4.34 7.80
CA ARG A 27 -0.33 -3.02 8.41
C ARG A 27 -1.37 -2.15 7.69
N ILE A 28 -1.40 -2.17 6.36
CA ILE A 28 -2.40 -1.46 5.54
C ILE A 28 -3.81 -2.01 5.81
N ARG A 29 -3.98 -3.33 5.79
CA ARG A 29 -5.28 -3.98 6.05
C ARG A 29 -5.82 -3.69 7.44
N THR A 30 -4.95 -3.65 8.44
CA THR A 30 -5.35 -3.25 9.80
C THR A 30 -5.90 -1.81 9.83
N ALA A 31 -5.33 -0.90 9.04
CA ALA A 31 -5.84 0.46 8.92
C ALA A 31 -7.20 0.51 8.18
N ILE A 32 -7.37 -0.31 7.13
CA ILE A 32 -8.64 -0.46 6.42
C ILE A 32 -9.74 -0.99 7.36
N GLU A 33 -9.46 -2.02 8.17
CA GLU A 33 -10.43 -2.55 9.14
C GLU A 33 -10.78 -1.52 10.23
N ALA A 34 -9.79 -0.76 10.71
CA ALA A 34 -10.06 0.34 11.63
C ALA A 34 -10.94 1.43 11.00
N LEU A 35 -10.73 1.74 9.72
CA LEU A 35 -11.56 2.68 8.96
C LEU A 35 -12.99 2.16 8.79
N ARG A 36 -13.16 0.86 8.44
CA ARG A 36 -14.46 0.19 8.31
C ARG A 36 -15.29 0.21 9.59
N ALA A 37 -14.63 0.19 10.75
CA ALA A 37 -15.29 0.20 12.06
C ALA A 37 -15.88 1.57 12.45
N LEU A 38 -15.60 2.65 11.72
CA LEU A 38 -16.12 3.98 12.02
C LEU A 38 -17.59 4.09 11.59
N PRO A 39 -18.50 4.60 12.45
CA PRO A 39 -19.94 4.57 12.20
C PRO A 39 -20.40 5.47 11.04
N TYR A 40 -19.53 6.35 10.54
CA TYR A 40 -19.78 7.27 9.44
C TYR A 40 -19.07 6.87 8.14
N VAL A 41 -18.44 5.70 8.10
CA VAL A 41 -17.78 5.16 6.90
C VAL A 41 -18.70 4.12 6.27
N ASP A 42 -18.95 4.26 4.97
CA ASP A 42 -19.54 3.19 4.17
C ASP A 42 -18.45 2.15 3.86
N ALA A 43 -18.49 1.03 4.59
CA ALA A 43 -17.52 -0.06 4.43
C ALA A 43 -17.53 -0.70 3.04
N SER A 44 -18.61 -0.51 2.27
CA SER A 44 -18.72 -1.00 0.89
C SER A 44 -18.06 -0.05 -0.12
N ALA A 45 -17.76 1.20 0.26
CA ALA A 45 -17.29 2.26 -0.62
C ALA A 45 -15.98 2.89 -0.14
N ILE A 46 -14.93 2.08 -0.01
CA ILE A 46 -13.59 2.53 0.39
C ILE A 46 -12.68 2.57 -0.83
N GLY A 47 -11.90 3.65 -0.95
CA GLY A 47 -10.78 3.78 -1.87
C GLY A 47 -9.45 3.96 -1.12
N MET A 48 -8.35 3.65 -1.78
CA MET A 48 -7.00 3.80 -1.22
C MET A 48 -6.12 4.61 -2.20
N THR A 49 -5.32 5.53 -1.64
CA THR A 49 -4.36 6.31 -2.41
C THR A 49 -3.03 6.42 -1.68
N GLY A 50 -1.92 6.48 -2.42
CA GLY A 50 -0.60 6.58 -1.83
C GLY A 50 0.45 7.22 -2.72
N TYR A 51 1.46 7.84 -2.09
CA TYR A 51 2.61 8.48 -2.73
C TYR A 51 3.90 7.80 -2.29
N CYS A 52 4.86 7.62 -3.20
CA CYS A 52 6.20 7.06 -2.94
C CYS A 52 6.06 5.69 -2.27
N PHE A 53 6.58 5.53 -1.06
CA PHE A 53 6.46 4.30 -0.27
C PHE A 53 4.99 3.92 -0.01
N GLY A 54 4.12 4.90 0.23
CA GLY A 54 2.68 4.67 0.33
C GLY A 54 2.06 4.24 -1.00
N GLY A 55 2.57 4.73 -2.13
CA GLY A 55 2.18 4.29 -3.46
C GLY A 55 2.57 2.83 -3.72
N SER A 56 3.75 2.40 -3.24
CA SER A 56 4.13 0.97 -3.22
C SER A 56 3.17 0.15 -2.37
N GLY A 57 2.72 0.69 -1.23
CA GLY A 57 1.70 0.04 -0.38
C GLY A 57 0.38 -0.24 -1.11
N VAL A 58 -0.09 0.71 -1.92
CA VAL A 58 -1.25 0.53 -2.80
C VAL A 58 -1.03 -0.64 -3.75
N VAL A 59 0.13 -0.67 -4.43
CA VAL A 59 0.48 -1.73 -5.39
C VAL A 59 0.47 -3.10 -4.70
N PHE A 60 1.11 -3.19 -3.52
CA PHE A 60 1.27 -4.44 -2.80
C PHE A 60 -0.06 -4.99 -2.30
N ASP A 61 -0.93 -4.16 -1.72
CA ASP A 61 -2.22 -4.64 -1.24
C ASP A 61 -3.13 -5.11 -2.40
N VAL A 62 -3.13 -4.37 -3.52
CA VAL A 62 -3.84 -4.80 -4.74
C VAL A 62 -3.32 -6.15 -5.23
N PHE A 63 -2.01 -6.32 -5.31
CA PHE A 63 -1.43 -7.59 -5.71
C PHE A 63 -1.64 -8.71 -4.69
N SER A 64 -1.96 -8.37 -3.44
CA SER A 64 -2.38 -9.31 -2.38
C SER A 64 -3.89 -9.60 -2.36
N ASN A 65 -4.63 -9.31 -3.43
CA ASN A 65 -6.10 -9.51 -3.53
C ASN A 65 -6.90 -8.55 -2.65
N SER A 66 -6.58 -7.26 -2.74
CA SER A 66 -7.39 -6.22 -2.13
C SER A 66 -8.87 -6.33 -2.51
N ASP A 67 -9.75 -6.00 -1.56
CA ASP A 67 -11.19 -5.86 -1.74
C ASP A 67 -11.63 -4.38 -1.76
N ILE A 68 -10.67 -3.45 -1.82
CA ILE A 68 -10.88 -2.02 -2.03
C ILE A 68 -11.46 -1.76 -3.41
N GLN A 69 -12.34 -0.76 -3.54
CA GLN A 69 -13.04 -0.49 -4.80
C GLN A 69 -12.16 0.25 -5.81
N VAL A 70 -11.40 1.24 -5.34
CA VAL A 70 -10.61 2.14 -6.17
C VAL A 70 -9.25 2.37 -5.53
N ASP A 71 -8.19 2.13 -6.31
CA ASP A 71 -6.81 2.24 -5.91
C ASP A 71 -6.05 3.22 -6.80
N VAL A 72 -5.36 4.19 -6.18
CA VAL A 72 -4.55 5.19 -6.89
C VAL A 72 -3.13 5.22 -6.33
N SER A 73 -2.16 4.82 -7.14
CA SER A 73 -0.74 4.88 -6.78
C SER A 73 -0.04 5.99 -7.56
N PHE A 74 0.63 6.89 -6.82
CA PHE A 74 1.49 7.93 -7.36
C PHE A 74 2.95 7.58 -7.09
N HIS A 75 3.70 7.38 -8.17
CA HIS A 75 5.11 6.97 -8.25
C HIS A 75 5.47 5.87 -7.22
N GLY A 76 4.58 4.89 -7.10
CA GLY A 76 4.80 3.70 -6.31
C GLY A 76 5.74 2.73 -7.04
N GLY A 77 6.62 2.08 -6.29
CA GLY A 77 7.49 1.05 -6.86
C GLY A 77 6.69 -0.18 -7.29
N ILE A 78 6.71 -0.50 -8.58
CA ILE A 78 6.14 -1.74 -9.13
C ILE A 78 7.21 -2.82 -8.99
N SER A 79 7.36 -3.34 -7.77
CA SER A 79 8.23 -4.49 -7.50
C SER A 79 7.35 -5.63 -7.01
N VAL A 80 7.14 -6.63 -7.87
CA VAL A 80 6.38 -7.83 -7.48
C VAL A 80 7.29 -8.64 -6.54
N HIS A 81 6.93 -8.72 -5.26
CA HIS A 81 7.64 -9.57 -4.31
C HIS A 81 7.21 -11.03 -4.53
N PRO A 82 8.13 -12.03 -4.47
CA PRO A 82 7.78 -13.44 -4.71
C PRO A 82 6.67 -13.97 -3.81
N ASN A 83 6.46 -13.35 -2.66
CA ASN A 83 5.43 -13.76 -1.70
C ASN A 83 4.09 -13.02 -1.85
N ILE A 84 3.98 -12.07 -2.79
CA ILE A 84 2.72 -11.39 -3.10
C ILE A 84 2.19 -11.95 -4.41
N THR A 85 1.04 -12.64 -4.34
CA THR A 85 0.41 -13.27 -5.50
C THR A 85 -1.04 -12.83 -5.64
N THR A 86 -1.39 -12.36 -6.84
CA THR A 86 -2.77 -12.05 -7.23
C THR A 86 -3.46 -13.30 -7.77
N VAL A 87 -4.69 -13.52 -7.33
CA VAL A 87 -5.60 -14.53 -7.86
C VAL A 87 -6.65 -13.80 -8.70
N PHE A 88 -6.82 -14.19 -9.95
CA PHE A 88 -7.77 -13.57 -10.86
C PHE A 88 -9.18 -14.18 -10.75
N PRO A 89 -10.25 -13.39 -10.96
CA PRO A 89 -10.24 -11.98 -11.35
C PRO A 89 -9.96 -11.04 -10.16
N ALA A 90 -9.05 -10.07 -10.37
CA ALA A 90 -8.82 -9.00 -9.41
C ALA A 90 -10.04 -8.07 -9.38
N LYS A 91 -10.44 -7.61 -8.19
CA LYS A 91 -11.61 -6.76 -7.96
C LYS A 91 -11.40 -5.24 -8.15
N PRO A 92 -10.24 -4.63 -7.83
CA PRO A 92 -10.17 -3.17 -7.76
C PRO A 92 -10.03 -2.50 -9.14
N TYR A 93 -10.59 -1.29 -9.26
CA TYR A 93 -10.19 -0.34 -10.29
C TYR A 93 -8.86 0.29 -9.90
N LEU A 94 -7.83 0.16 -10.74
CA LEU A 94 -6.46 0.53 -10.40
C LEU A 94 -5.88 1.54 -11.38
N THR A 95 -5.40 2.67 -10.84
CA THR A 95 -4.63 3.67 -11.60
C THR A 95 -3.21 3.77 -11.05
N PHE A 96 -2.22 3.59 -11.92
CA PHE A 96 -0.82 3.83 -11.63
C PHE A 96 -0.34 5.09 -12.36
N GLN A 97 0.21 6.05 -11.63
CA GLN A 97 0.81 7.25 -12.19
C GLN A 97 2.29 7.26 -11.82
N SER A 98 3.19 7.23 -12.81
CA SER A 98 4.64 7.27 -12.59
C SER A 98 5.26 8.35 -13.47
N GLY A 99 6.24 9.09 -12.95
CA GLY A 99 6.97 10.10 -13.72
C GLY A 99 7.98 9.44 -14.67
N GLY A 100 8.04 9.89 -15.93
CA GLY A 100 9.00 9.36 -16.91
C GLY A 100 10.49 9.62 -16.58
N ALA A 101 10.76 10.45 -15.57
CA ALA A 101 12.09 10.76 -15.05
C ALA A 101 12.34 10.18 -13.65
N ASP A 102 11.43 9.32 -13.15
CA ASP A 102 11.64 8.61 -11.90
C ASP A 102 12.69 7.52 -12.16
N GLU A 103 13.95 7.80 -11.81
CA GLU A 103 14.98 6.78 -11.77
C GLU A 103 14.67 5.78 -10.64
N SER A 104 14.84 4.49 -10.94
CA SER A 104 14.45 3.32 -10.12
C SER A 104 14.27 3.60 -8.63
N ALA A 105 13.00 3.55 -8.19
CA ALA A 105 12.57 3.64 -6.78
C ALA A 105 12.95 2.40 -5.95
#